data_AF-B4LU71-F1
#
_entry.id   AF-B4LU71-F1
#
_cell.length_a   1.000
_cell.length_b   1.000
_cell.length_c   1.000
_cell.angle_alpha   90.00
_cell.angle_beta   90.00
_cell.angle_gamma   90.00
#
_symmetry.space_group_name_H-M   'P 1'
#
loop_
_entity.id
_entity.type
_entity.pdbx_description
1 polymer ?
#
loop_
_entity_poly.entity_id
_entity_poly.type
_entity_poly.pdbx_seq_one_letter_code
_entity_poly.pdbx_strand_id
1 'polypeptide(L)'
;MKNQALIDYLAACGVCRVCQLRYLKARGNEYRDMQQTFKRLDVEVSPSAEAQDTPDEQPPKKPRFSICSTCLGLFSEEFQTQLIEGILKSDFANYDSEGIVLAISLPMTLQLRQLSMWFALQRQFGRSAIDDNCPPDVPIKEAVKLILHPIVCARLGKAYDANGLMINIDVRHSVEAAEVAKLAELNRAAFPAKAAHQKRIEISRGLLEKQYQPARIKAELFEKYLPIPPTAVEDALQLQAIELTGPLICVAGRYRKLSRELSHTPWVLHGKRIMEESIEEIIVRHVGPHFSETLEKITFMSSGREDVDVRCLGKGRPFVLEIANARRSSMTRQQAHQMEQAVDRTGKVSIHNLQVVPREQLTHIKTGEEQKRKYYRALCVLEQPVTLDILQKLQISASFDIQQKTPIRVLHRRPLHTRPRTIFSVKTRVFRDNPRLLIIDVVSQAGTYIKELVHGEFGRTTPSISSIIGKPIDILALDVVGIDLDWPADVNNAETE
;
A
#
# COMPACT_ATOMS: atom_id res chain seq x y z
N MET A 1 11.80 39.55 19.47
CA MET A 1 13.21 39.11 19.38
C MET A 1 13.72 39.52 18.01
N LYS A 2 14.90 40.16 17.90
CA LYS A 2 15.51 40.48 16.59
C LYS A 2 16.12 39.21 16.01
N ASN A 3 15.98 39.00 14.70
CA ASN A 3 16.48 37.80 14.01
C ASN A 3 18.01 37.61 14.18
N GLN A 4 18.79 38.70 14.12
CA GLN A 4 20.24 38.66 14.35
C GLN A 4 20.60 38.07 15.71
N ALA A 5 19.97 38.55 16.80
CA ALA A 5 20.27 38.09 18.15
C ALA A 5 19.96 36.59 18.35
N LEU A 6 18.90 36.09 17.69
CA LEU A 6 18.59 34.65 17.68
C LEU A 6 19.70 33.87 16.97
N ILE A 7 20.15 34.34 15.81
CA ILE A 7 21.18 33.67 15.00
C ILE A 7 22.53 33.66 15.70
N ASP A 8 22.94 34.78 16.32
CA ASP A 8 24.18 34.87 17.07
C ASP A 8 24.20 33.87 18.24
N TYR A 9 23.08 33.76 18.96
CA TYR A 9 22.93 32.79 20.04
C TYR A 9 22.97 31.34 19.54
N LEU A 10 22.23 31.02 18.47
CA LEU A 10 22.23 29.70 17.85
C LEU A 10 23.63 29.33 17.34
N ALA A 11 24.36 30.27 16.74
CA ALA A 11 25.73 30.07 16.30
C ALA A 11 26.68 29.79 17.49
N ALA A 12 26.56 30.54 18.59
CA ALA A 12 27.31 30.29 19.82
C ALA A 12 27.02 28.90 20.43
N CYS A 13 25.81 28.37 20.23
CA CYS A 13 25.45 27.00 20.60
C CYS A 13 25.83 25.92 19.57
N GLY A 14 26.58 26.25 18.52
CA GLY A 14 27.02 25.29 17.50
C GLY A 14 25.90 24.81 16.56
N VAL A 15 24.87 25.62 16.32
CA VAL A 15 23.79 25.31 15.38
C VAL A 15 24.20 25.70 13.96
N CYS A 16 24.05 24.79 12.99
CA CYS A 16 24.41 25.06 11.59
C CYS A 16 23.43 26.02 10.91
N ARG A 17 23.85 26.60 9.77
CA ARG A 17 23.05 27.54 8.96
C ARG A 17 21.69 27.00 8.55
N VAL A 18 21.59 25.72 8.22
CA VAL A 18 20.32 25.07 7.88
C VAL A 18 19.35 25.06 9.07
N CYS A 19 19.84 24.69 10.26
CA CYS A 19 19.02 24.71 11.47
C CYS A 19 18.70 26.13 11.93
N GLN A 20 19.63 27.07 11.78
CA GLN A 20 19.37 28.49 12.00
C GLN A 20 18.16 28.99 11.19
N LEU A 21 18.09 28.67 9.88
CA LEU A 21 16.92 28.98 9.05
C LEU A 21 15.65 28.28 9.52
N ARG A 22 15.74 27.04 10.04
CA ARG A 22 14.57 26.38 10.64
C ARG A 22 14.03 27.12 11.87
N TYR A 23 14.90 27.67 12.72
CA TYR A 23 14.50 28.51 13.86
C TYR A 23 13.96 29.87 13.40
N LEU A 24 14.35 30.34 12.22
CA LEU A 24 13.71 31.47 11.53
C LEU A 24 12.44 31.09 10.74
N LYS A 25 11.94 29.85 10.90
CA LYS A 25 10.73 29.32 10.27
C LYS A 25 10.76 29.25 8.73
N ALA A 26 11.94 29.18 8.13
CA ALA A 26 12.10 29.04 6.68
C ALA A 26 11.42 27.76 6.14
N ARG A 27 10.78 27.84 4.98
CA ARG A 27 10.07 26.74 4.31
C ARG A 27 10.38 26.70 2.80
N GLY A 28 10.52 25.48 2.28
CA GLY A 28 10.63 25.22 0.85
C GLY A 28 11.88 25.85 0.20
N ASN A 29 11.68 26.75 -0.76
CA ASN A 29 12.74 27.32 -1.59
C ASN A 29 13.77 28.17 -0.81
N GLU A 30 13.43 28.58 0.41
CA GLU A 30 14.32 29.34 1.30
C GLU A 30 15.61 28.59 1.67
N TYR A 31 15.62 27.26 1.56
CA TYR A 31 16.82 26.46 1.78
C TYR A 31 17.74 26.37 0.56
N ARG A 32 17.30 26.80 -0.63
CA ARG A 32 18.10 26.71 -1.87
C ARG A 32 19.16 27.80 -1.94
N ASP A 33 18.81 29.03 -1.58
CA ASP A 33 19.74 30.15 -1.44
C ASP A 33 19.66 30.69 0.00
N MET A 34 20.47 30.07 0.87
CA MET A 34 20.52 30.44 2.27
C MET A 34 21.03 31.86 2.47
N GLN A 35 22.00 32.31 1.66
CA GLN A 35 22.60 33.65 1.81
C GLN A 35 21.58 34.75 1.49
N GLN A 36 20.85 34.61 0.38
CA GLN A 36 19.79 35.54 0.01
C GLN A 36 18.66 35.53 1.05
N THR A 37 18.32 34.34 1.58
CA THR A 37 17.28 34.20 2.61
C THR A 37 17.68 34.92 3.90
N PHE A 38 18.92 34.76 4.39
CA PHE A 38 19.38 35.49 5.56
C PHE A 38 19.37 37.01 5.37
N LYS A 39 19.82 37.50 4.19
CA LYS A 39 19.75 38.93 3.86
C LYS A 39 18.32 39.46 3.88
N ARG A 40 17.35 38.71 3.34
CA ARG A 40 15.92 39.08 3.36
C ARG A 40 15.34 39.15 4.77
N LEU A 41 15.89 38.36 5.69
CA LEU A 41 15.43 38.29 7.08
C LEU A 41 16.18 39.27 8.01
N ASP A 42 16.89 40.25 7.43
CA ASP A 42 17.71 41.25 8.13
C ASP A 42 18.75 40.60 9.06
N VAL A 43 19.39 39.53 8.57
CA VAL A 43 20.50 38.85 9.25
C VAL A 43 21.79 39.08 8.48
N GLU A 44 22.75 39.74 9.13
CA GLU A 44 24.12 39.87 8.65
C GLU A 44 24.85 38.55 8.87
N VAL A 45 25.14 37.85 7.77
CA VAL A 45 25.93 36.62 7.80
C VAL A 45 27.36 36.99 7.41
N SER A 46 28.31 36.80 8.32
CA SER A 46 29.73 36.89 7.97
C SER A 46 30.02 35.96 6.79
N PRO A 47 30.61 36.46 5.68
CA PRO A 47 30.92 35.61 4.54
C PRO A 47 31.80 34.47 5.02
N SER A 48 31.34 33.24 4.75
CA SER A 48 32.25 32.09 4.76
C SER A 48 33.33 32.37 3.72
N ALA A 49 34.58 32.12 4.06
CA ALA A 49 35.71 32.17 3.14
C ALA A 49 35.51 31.14 2.02
N GLU A 50 34.71 31.49 1.02
CA GLU A 50 34.58 30.79 -0.24
C GLU A 50 34.67 31.84 -1.35
N ALA A 51 35.72 31.68 -2.16
CA ALA A 51 36.10 32.43 -3.35
C ALA A 51 36.69 33.84 -3.16
N GLN A 52 37.97 33.90 -2.78
CA GLN A 52 38.92 34.84 -3.39
C GLN A 52 40.18 34.05 -3.78
N ASP A 53 40.35 33.80 -5.08
CA ASP A 53 41.62 33.37 -5.66
C ASP A 53 42.59 34.55 -5.59
N THR A 54 43.49 34.55 -4.60
CA THR A 54 44.71 35.35 -4.62
C THR A 54 45.91 34.40 -4.57
N PRO A 55 46.84 34.46 -5.54
CA PRO A 55 47.92 33.51 -5.66
C PRO A 55 49.14 33.98 -4.84
N ASP A 56 49.09 33.79 -3.52
CA ASP A 56 50.25 33.49 -2.65
C ASP A 56 49.80 33.64 -1.21
N GLU A 57 49.54 32.52 -0.54
CA GLU A 57 49.83 32.29 0.88
C GLU A 57 49.32 30.90 1.28
N GLN A 58 50.07 30.23 2.14
CA GLN A 58 49.84 28.85 2.57
C GLN A 58 48.38 28.63 3.02
N PRO A 59 47.75 27.49 2.67
CA PRO A 59 46.32 27.30 2.93
C PRO A 59 46.08 27.31 4.45
N PRO A 60 45.30 28.27 4.99
CA PRO A 60 44.89 28.18 6.38
C PRO A 60 44.04 26.92 6.51
N LYS A 61 44.37 26.06 7.49
CA LYS A 61 43.60 24.85 7.81
C LYS A 61 42.13 25.23 7.90
N LYS A 62 41.31 24.74 6.95
CA LYS A 62 39.86 24.97 6.92
C LYS A 62 39.28 24.68 8.31
N PRO A 63 38.59 25.63 8.98
CA PRO A 63 37.97 25.35 10.26
C PRO A 63 36.89 24.29 10.03
N ARG A 64 37.09 23.09 10.58
CA ARG A 64 36.05 22.06 10.65
C ARG A 64 34.86 22.68 11.37
N PHE A 65 33.75 22.93 10.66
CA PHE A 65 32.50 23.22 11.35
C PHE A 65 32.23 22.07 12.33
N SER A 66 32.09 22.40 13.61
CA SER A 66 31.67 21.44 14.63
C SER A 66 30.33 20.83 14.23
N ILE A 67 30.15 19.53 14.46
CA ILE A 67 28.88 18.84 14.21
C ILE A 67 27.74 19.61 14.87
N CYS A 68 26.67 19.86 14.10
CA CYS A 68 25.58 20.70 14.57
C CYS A 68 24.95 20.13 15.84
N SER A 69 24.85 20.93 16.89
CA SER A 69 24.32 20.51 18.20
C SER A 69 22.84 20.06 18.17
N THR A 70 22.07 20.47 17.15
CA THR A 70 20.63 20.16 17.02
C THR A 70 20.33 19.06 16.00
N CYS A 71 20.92 19.09 14.80
CA CYS A 71 20.63 18.09 13.75
C CYS A 71 21.69 17.01 13.60
N LEU A 72 22.81 17.10 14.33
CA LEU A 72 23.86 16.10 14.35
C LEU A 72 24.40 15.74 12.95
N GLY A 73 24.45 16.72 12.05
CA GLY A 73 24.95 16.53 10.69
C GLY A 73 23.92 16.04 9.66
N LEU A 74 22.62 15.91 10.01
CA LEU A 74 21.57 15.41 9.10
C LEU A 74 21.51 16.12 7.73
N PHE A 75 21.87 17.40 7.68
CA PHE A 75 21.83 18.22 6.47
C PHE A 75 23.22 18.53 5.91
N SER A 76 24.29 17.90 6.42
CA SER A 76 25.65 18.12 5.93
C SER A 76 25.81 17.58 4.50
N GLU A 77 26.73 18.14 3.74
CA GLU A 77 27.07 17.63 2.41
C GLU A 77 27.63 16.20 2.47
N GLU A 78 28.36 15.87 3.53
CA GLU A 78 28.88 14.53 3.78
C GLU A 78 27.74 13.51 3.94
N PHE A 79 26.73 13.81 4.76
CA PHE A 79 25.56 12.94 4.94
C PHE A 79 24.75 12.82 3.65
N GLN A 80 24.56 13.93 2.92
CA GLN A 80 23.90 13.91 1.61
C GLN A 80 24.64 12.99 0.62
N THR A 81 25.98 13.06 0.58
CA THR A 81 26.80 12.24 -0.30
C THR A 81 26.71 10.76 0.07
N GLN A 82 26.84 10.43 1.36
CA GLN A 82 26.68 9.07 1.87
C GLN A 82 25.29 8.50 1.56
N LEU A 83 24.24 9.32 1.70
CA LEU A 83 22.88 8.92 1.38
C LEU A 83 22.72 8.59 -0.11
N ILE A 84 23.18 9.46 -1.01
CA ILE A 84 23.10 9.21 -2.46
C ILE A 84 23.91 7.99 -2.85
N GLU A 85 25.14 7.87 -2.37
CA GLU A 85 25.97 6.68 -2.64
C GLU A 85 25.34 5.40 -2.10
N GLY A 86 24.76 5.44 -0.90
CA GLY A 86 24.07 4.31 -0.30
C GLY A 86 22.85 3.88 -1.12
N ILE A 87 22.09 4.85 -1.66
CA ILE A 87 20.96 4.56 -2.55
C ILE A 87 21.47 3.93 -3.85
N LEU A 88 22.51 4.50 -4.48
CA LEU A 88 23.06 3.99 -5.74
C LEU A 88 23.75 2.62 -5.60
N LYS A 89 24.29 2.29 -4.43
CA LYS A 89 24.87 0.97 -4.10
C LYS A 89 23.80 -0.09 -3.80
N SER A 90 22.56 0.32 -3.53
CA SER A 90 21.44 -0.59 -3.29
C SER A 90 20.82 -1.09 -4.60
N ASP A 91 19.71 -1.83 -4.50
CA ASP A 91 18.91 -2.35 -5.62
C ASP A 91 18.19 -1.27 -6.45
N PHE A 92 18.53 0.01 -6.31
CA PHE A 92 17.83 1.14 -6.93
C PHE A 92 17.69 0.99 -8.45
N ALA A 93 18.75 0.51 -9.11
CA ALA A 93 18.77 0.29 -10.56
C ALA A 93 17.78 -0.79 -11.05
N ASN A 94 17.30 -1.65 -10.14
CA ASN A 94 16.35 -2.72 -10.47
C ASN A 94 14.89 -2.22 -10.50
N TYR A 95 14.63 -0.96 -10.17
CA TYR A 95 13.28 -0.36 -10.17
C TYR A 95 13.13 0.63 -11.33
N ASP A 96 12.03 0.51 -12.09
CA ASP A 96 11.72 1.42 -13.22
C ASP A 96 10.92 2.67 -12.82
N SER A 97 10.63 2.85 -11.53
CA SER A 97 9.75 3.92 -11.06
C SER A 97 10.30 5.31 -11.40
N GLU A 98 9.47 6.16 -12.02
CA GLU A 98 9.84 7.54 -12.38
C GLU A 98 9.84 8.50 -11.18
N GLY A 99 9.08 8.16 -10.15
CA GLY A 99 8.95 8.94 -8.93
C GLY A 99 9.48 8.21 -7.70
N ILE A 100 9.93 8.99 -6.71
CA ILE A 100 10.43 8.47 -5.43
C ILE A 100 9.74 9.16 -4.25
N VAL A 101 9.76 8.49 -3.10
CA VAL A 101 9.41 9.07 -1.81
C VAL A 101 10.40 8.65 -0.73
N LEU A 102 10.87 9.61 0.06
CA LEU A 102 11.76 9.33 1.18
C LEU A 102 10.97 9.05 2.46
N ALA A 103 11.30 7.95 3.13
CA ALA A 103 10.85 7.62 4.48
C ALA A 103 12.08 7.49 5.39
N ILE A 104 12.29 8.44 6.30
CA ILE A 104 13.47 8.43 7.19
C ILE A 104 13.08 8.10 8.63
N SER A 105 13.81 7.17 9.24
CA SER A 105 13.78 6.86 10.66
C SER A 105 14.91 7.63 11.35
N LEU A 106 14.54 8.66 12.11
CA LEU A 106 15.50 9.59 12.76
C LEU A 106 15.73 9.25 14.23
N PRO A 107 16.91 9.33 14.84
CA PRO A 107 17.04 9.01 16.27
C PRO A 107 16.21 9.98 17.16
N MET A 108 15.66 9.47 18.27
CA MET A 108 14.86 10.26 19.24
C MET A 108 15.66 11.44 19.82
N THR A 109 16.97 11.26 19.94
CA THR A 109 17.95 12.29 20.30
C THR A 109 17.76 13.61 19.55
N LEU A 110 17.40 13.59 18.26
CA LEU A 110 17.20 14.83 17.51
C LEU A 110 16.03 15.66 18.06
N GLN A 111 14.94 14.98 18.45
CA GLN A 111 13.79 15.63 19.07
C GLN A 111 14.11 16.13 20.49
N LEU A 112 14.90 15.36 21.24
CA LEU A 112 15.38 15.79 22.57
C LEU A 112 16.26 17.03 22.50
N ARG A 113 17.12 17.12 21.49
CA ARG A 113 17.97 18.30 21.24
C ARG A 113 17.18 19.52 20.81
N GLN A 114 16.13 19.34 19.99
CA GLN A 114 15.19 20.42 19.67
C GLN A 114 14.49 20.95 20.93
N LEU A 115 14.03 20.06 21.82
CA LEU A 115 13.40 20.45 23.08
C LEU A 115 14.40 21.14 24.03
N SER A 116 15.62 20.62 24.15
CA SER A 116 16.70 21.25 24.91
C SER A 116 16.98 22.67 24.41
N MET A 117 17.07 22.87 23.10
CA MET A 117 17.25 24.19 22.51
C MET A 117 16.05 25.11 22.74
N TRP A 118 14.82 24.57 22.75
CA TRP A 118 13.62 25.35 23.09
C TRP A 118 13.73 25.94 24.50
N PHE A 119 14.13 25.14 25.49
CA PHE A 119 14.37 25.66 26.84
C PHE A 119 15.51 26.69 26.89
N ALA A 120 16.59 26.48 26.13
CA ALA A 120 17.71 27.43 26.07
C ALA A 120 17.28 28.79 25.51
N LEU A 121 16.48 28.80 24.44
CA LEU A 121 15.91 30.02 23.87
C LEU A 121 14.96 30.73 24.83
N GLN A 122 14.16 30.00 25.62
CA GLN A 122 13.32 30.59 26.66
C GLN A 122 14.13 31.24 27.78
N ARG A 123 15.26 30.63 28.19
CA ARG A 123 16.18 31.22 29.18
C ARG A 123 16.84 32.49 28.66
N GLN A 124 17.23 32.50 27.39
CA GLN A 124 17.94 33.62 26.78
C GLN A 124 17.03 34.82 26.45
N PHE A 125 15.84 34.56 25.89
CA PHE A 125 14.98 35.59 25.31
C PHE A 125 13.65 35.79 26.07
N GLY A 126 13.37 34.94 27.07
CA GLY A 126 12.15 34.99 27.86
C GLY A 126 10.95 34.31 27.20
N ARG A 127 9.98 33.91 28.03
CA ARG A 127 8.75 33.22 27.59
C ARG A 127 7.79 34.09 26.77
N SER A 128 7.92 35.41 26.84
CA SER A 128 7.14 36.33 26.01
C SER A 128 7.57 36.32 24.54
N ALA A 129 8.83 35.95 24.27
CA ALA A 129 9.37 35.83 22.91
C ALA A 129 9.27 34.40 22.35
N ILE A 130 9.31 33.40 23.23
CA ILE A 130 9.31 31.97 22.87
C ILE A 130 8.20 31.24 23.64
N ASP A 131 7.13 30.89 22.93
CA ASP A 131 5.91 30.28 23.48
C ASP A 131 6.17 28.91 24.15
N ASP A 132 5.32 28.51 25.09
CA ASP A 132 5.43 27.25 25.86
C ASP A 132 4.81 26.04 25.12
N ASN A 133 3.94 26.26 24.14
CA ASN A 133 3.17 25.24 23.42
C ASN A 133 3.51 25.16 21.93
N CYS A 134 4.06 26.23 21.35
CA CYS A 134 4.46 26.29 19.95
C CYS A 134 5.98 26.13 19.82
N PRO A 135 6.48 25.05 19.19
CA PRO A 135 7.90 24.86 18.96
C PRO A 135 8.53 26.06 18.23
N PRO A 136 9.74 26.51 18.59
CA PRO A 136 10.37 27.69 18.01
C PRO A 136 10.95 27.45 16.60
N ASP A 137 11.02 26.20 16.13
CA ASP A 137 11.61 25.82 14.84
C ASP A 137 10.62 25.08 13.92
N VAL A 138 11.01 24.86 12.67
CA VAL A 138 10.35 23.88 11.79
C VAL A 138 10.75 22.46 12.23
N PRO A 139 9.79 21.55 12.49
CA PRO A 139 10.10 20.19 12.94
C PRO A 139 11.06 19.46 12.00
N ILE A 140 11.97 18.66 12.56
CA ILE A 140 13.03 18.01 11.78
C ILE A 140 12.52 17.10 10.66
N LYS A 141 11.40 16.38 10.90
CA LYS A 141 10.75 15.55 9.86
C LYS A 141 10.23 16.39 8.69
N GLU A 142 9.69 17.58 8.98
CA GLU A 142 9.24 18.52 7.94
C GLU A 142 10.45 19.09 7.19
N ALA A 143 11.52 19.46 7.91
CA ALA A 143 12.76 19.92 7.28
C ALA A 143 13.39 18.86 6.37
N VAL A 144 13.36 17.58 6.71
CA VAL A 144 13.79 16.49 5.81
C VAL A 144 12.99 16.52 4.50
N LYS A 145 11.67 16.66 4.58
CA LYS A 145 10.80 16.73 3.39
C LYS A 145 11.09 17.98 2.55
N LEU A 146 11.41 19.11 3.17
CA LEU A 146 11.65 20.38 2.49
C LEU A 146 13.07 20.49 1.90
N ILE A 147 14.03 19.76 2.46
CA ILE A 147 15.46 19.92 2.14
C ILE A 147 16.03 18.67 1.48
N LEU A 148 16.04 17.54 2.20
CA LEU A 148 16.67 16.32 1.68
C LEU A 148 15.88 15.74 0.51
N HIS A 149 14.56 15.78 0.55
CA HIS A 149 13.74 15.21 -0.51
C HIS A 149 14.00 15.86 -1.88
N PRO A 150 13.93 17.20 -2.05
CA PRO A 150 14.25 17.82 -3.34
C PRO A 150 15.69 17.58 -3.79
N ILE A 151 16.65 17.54 -2.85
CA ILE A 151 18.06 17.26 -3.16
C ILE A 151 18.21 15.84 -3.71
N VAL A 152 17.61 14.85 -3.06
CA VAL A 152 17.70 13.45 -3.48
C VAL A 152 17.00 13.25 -4.83
N CYS A 153 15.80 13.82 -5.03
CA CYS A 153 15.13 13.84 -6.32
C CYS A 153 16.03 14.41 -7.43
N ALA A 154 16.62 15.58 -7.21
CA ALA A 154 17.49 16.23 -8.20
C ALA A 154 18.75 15.42 -8.49
N ARG A 155 19.40 14.86 -7.46
CA ARG A 155 20.64 14.07 -7.59
C ARG A 155 20.41 12.72 -8.26
N LEU A 156 19.23 12.11 -8.07
CA LEU A 156 18.86 10.84 -8.71
C LEU A 156 18.14 11.02 -10.05
N GLY A 157 17.82 12.26 -10.45
CA GLY A 157 17.06 12.54 -11.67
C GLY A 157 15.62 12.00 -11.63
N LYS A 158 14.99 11.96 -10.45
CA LYS A 158 13.64 11.43 -10.24
C LYS A 158 12.69 12.49 -9.73
N ALA A 159 11.40 12.34 -10.03
CA ALA A 159 10.35 13.21 -9.50
C ALA A 159 9.93 12.80 -8.08
N TYR A 160 9.25 13.68 -7.37
CA TYR A 160 8.52 13.28 -6.16
C TYR A 160 7.22 12.56 -6.56
N ASP A 161 7.02 11.36 -6.03
CA ASP A 161 5.75 10.65 -6.12
C ASP A 161 5.48 9.91 -4.80
N ALA A 162 4.37 10.25 -4.15
CA ALA A 162 3.95 9.62 -2.90
C ALA A 162 3.69 8.10 -3.04
N ASN A 163 3.37 7.65 -4.26
CA ASN A 163 3.10 6.26 -4.58
C ASN A 163 4.26 5.60 -5.36
N GLY A 164 5.37 6.31 -5.56
CA GLY A 164 6.53 5.82 -6.30
C GLY A 164 7.41 4.86 -5.49
N LEU A 165 8.68 4.73 -5.89
CA LEU A 165 9.66 3.95 -5.13
C LEU A 165 9.90 4.58 -3.76
N MET A 166 9.60 3.83 -2.71
CA MET A 166 9.85 4.25 -1.33
C MET A 166 11.28 3.90 -0.92
N ILE A 167 12.04 4.92 -0.56
CA ILE A 167 13.41 4.81 -0.03
C ILE A 167 13.33 4.94 1.49
N ASN A 168 13.41 3.80 2.18
CA ASN A 168 13.44 3.73 3.63
C ASN A 168 14.88 3.90 4.12
N ILE A 169 15.11 4.91 4.96
CA ILE A 169 16.44 5.31 5.42
C ILE A 169 16.45 5.17 6.95
N ASP A 170 17.27 4.27 7.48
CA ASP A 170 17.50 4.15 8.92
C ASP A 170 18.76 4.91 9.33
N VAL A 171 18.61 5.82 10.29
CA VAL A 171 19.68 6.69 10.77
C VAL A 171 19.79 6.52 12.28
N ARG A 172 21.03 6.36 12.77
CA ARG A 172 21.34 6.23 14.19
C ARG A 172 22.41 7.21 14.65
N HIS A 173 22.52 7.34 15.95
CA HIS A 173 23.61 8.06 16.60
C HIS A 173 24.09 7.30 17.83
N SER A 174 25.39 7.36 18.09
CA SER A 174 26.06 6.76 19.26
C SER A 174 25.40 7.09 20.61
N VAL A 175 24.89 8.31 20.79
CA VAL A 175 24.38 8.80 22.08
C VAL A 175 22.93 8.43 22.34
N GLU A 176 22.20 7.91 21.35
CA GLU A 176 20.75 7.71 21.43
C GLU A 176 20.36 6.79 22.58
N ALA A 177 21.04 5.66 22.75
CA ALA A 177 20.73 4.71 23.81
C ALA A 177 20.85 5.34 25.21
N ALA A 178 21.89 6.15 25.44
CA ALA A 178 22.12 6.82 26.70
C ALA A 178 21.09 7.94 26.97
N GLU A 179 20.74 8.72 25.95
CA GLU A 179 19.74 9.79 26.08
C GLU A 179 18.31 9.24 26.25
N VAL A 180 17.97 8.15 25.57
CA VAL A 180 16.66 7.46 25.73
C VAL A 180 16.54 6.83 27.12
N ALA A 181 17.62 6.29 27.68
CA ALA A 181 17.62 5.81 29.07
C ALA A 181 17.33 6.94 30.06
N LYS A 182 18.01 8.08 29.92
CA LYS A 182 17.78 9.31 30.71
C LYS A 182 16.35 9.83 30.56
N LEU A 183 15.82 9.80 29.34
CA LEU A 183 14.43 10.17 29.06
C LEU A 183 13.42 9.27 29.78
N ALA A 184 13.68 7.97 29.87
CA ALA A 184 12.84 7.05 30.64
C ALA A 184 12.83 7.37 32.14
N GLU A 185 13.94 7.89 32.68
CA GLU A 185 14.01 8.37 34.06
C GLU A 185 13.26 9.69 34.23
N LEU A 186 13.47 10.64 33.32
CA LEU A 186 12.73 11.91 33.29
C LEU A 186 11.22 11.67 33.21
N ASN A 187 10.76 10.72 32.38
CA ASN A 187 9.34 10.37 32.27
C ASN A 187 8.75 9.95 33.62
N ARG A 188 9.49 9.11 34.37
CA ARG A 188 9.07 8.64 35.70
C ARG A 188 8.98 9.79 36.70
N ALA A 189 9.90 10.76 36.62
CA ALA A 189 9.93 11.92 37.50
C ALA A 189 8.87 12.97 37.15
N ALA A 190 8.66 13.26 35.87
CA ALA A 190 7.73 14.29 35.39
C ALA A 190 6.27 13.81 35.39
N PHE A 191 6.04 12.53 35.14
CA PHE A 191 4.69 11.95 34.99
C PHE A 191 4.53 10.69 35.86
N PRO A 192 4.48 10.83 37.20
CA PRO A 192 4.32 9.69 38.09
C PRO A 192 2.96 9.01 37.86
N ALA A 193 2.97 7.80 37.30
CA ALA A 193 1.77 7.00 37.11
C ALA A 193 1.23 6.44 38.44
N LYS A 194 -0.09 6.31 38.58
CA LYS A 194 -0.71 5.49 39.63
C LYS A 194 -0.25 4.03 39.46
N ALA A 195 0.09 3.35 40.56
CA ALA A 195 0.77 2.04 40.57
C ALA A 195 0.19 0.95 39.63
N ALA A 196 -1.11 1.00 39.31
CA ALA A 196 -1.77 0.05 38.40
C ALA A 196 -1.38 0.18 36.91
N HIS A 197 -0.81 1.31 36.47
CA HIS A 197 -0.41 1.57 35.08
C HIS A 197 1.11 1.66 34.86
N GLN A 198 1.93 1.34 35.87
CA GLN A 198 3.39 1.46 35.81
C GLN A 198 4.08 0.43 34.89
N LYS A 199 3.37 -0.59 34.41
CA LYS A 199 3.97 -1.59 33.52
C LYS A 199 4.09 -1.03 32.09
N ARG A 200 5.32 -0.61 31.77
CA ARG A 200 5.85 -0.28 30.42
C ARG A 200 5.10 0.82 29.69
N ILE A 201 5.33 2.09 30.06
CA ILE A 201 5.15 3.17 29.10
C ILE A 201 6.33 3.07 28.13
N GLU A 202 6.08 2.50 26.96
CA GLU A 202 7.01 2.55 25.85
C GLU A 202 7.07 3.99 25.33
N ILE A 203 8.25 4.61 25.43
CA ILE A 203 8.44 5.97 24.94
C ILE A 203 8.43 5.90 23.41
N SER A 204 7.29 6.31 22.84
CA SER A 204 7.16 6.50 21.40
C SER A 204 7.40 7.96 21.02
N ARG A 205 7.72 8.21 19.75
CA ARG A 205 7.83 9.59 19.24
C ARG A 205 6.54 10.40 19.41
N GLY A 206 5.39 9.77 19.21
CA GLY A 206 4.09 10.43 19.38
C GLY A 206 3.85 10.85 20.83
N LEU A 207 4.44 10.13 21.79
CA LEU A 207 4.44 10.53 23.21
C LEU A 207 5.34 11.75 23.42
N LEU A 208 6.56 11.73 22.86
CA LEU A 208 7.48 12.86 22.89
C LEU A 208 6.85 14.15 22.35
N GLU A 209 6.24 14.09 21.16
CA GLU A 209 5.60 15.25 20.51
C GLU A 209 4.44 15.84 21.32
N LYS A 210 3.77 15.05 22.17
CA LYS A 210 2.58 15.51 22.93
C LYS A 210 2.87 15.86 24.39
N GLN A 211 3.80 15.17 25.05
CA GLN A 211 4.03 15.31 26.48
C GLN A 211 5.25 16.17 26.81
N TYR A 212 6.24 16.22 25.92
CA TYR A 212 7.52 16.85 26.19
C TYR A 212 7.59 18.21 25.52
N GLN A 213 7.01 19.20 26.19
CA GLN A 213 7.02 20.62 25.81
C GLN A 213 7.19 21.49 27.07
N PRO A 214 7.66 22.75 26.95
CA PRO A 214 7.88 23.63 28.10
C PRO A 214 6.63 23.87 28.97
N ALA A 215 5.43 23.82 28.39
CA ALA A 215 4.18 23.91 29.15
C ALA A 215 3.95 22.75 30.13
N ARG A 216 4.62 21.60 29.94
CA ARG A 216 4.39 20.35 30.69
C ARG A 216 5.59 19.91 31.51
N ILE A 217 6.80 20.26 31.09
CA ILE A 217 8.05 19.90 31.77
C ILE A 217 8.82 21.17 32.07
N LYS A 218 9.19 21.37 33.34
CA LYS A 218 10.01 22.50 33.76
C LYS A 218 11.46 22.31 33.31
N ALA A 219 12.11 23.39 32.89
CA ALA A 219 13.50 23.38 32.43
C ALA A 219 14.46 22.80 33.49
N GLU A 220 14.25 23.12 34.77
CA GLU A 220 15.09 22.64 35.88
C GLU A 220 14.97 21.13 36.09
N LEU A 221 13.79 20.55 35.78
CA LEU A 221 13.61 19.10 35.84
C LEU A 221 14.26 18.41 34.65
N PHE A 222 14.11 18.97 33.45
CA PHE A 222 14.74 18.44 32.24
C PHE A 222 16.27 18.45 32.36
N GLU A 223 16.85 19.55 32.86
CA GLU A 223 18.30 19.76 32.99
C GLU A 223 19.00 18.74 33.90
N LYS A 224 18.28 18.15 34.87
CA LYS A 224 18.82 17.07 35.72
C LYS A 224 19.18 15.82 34.93
N TYR A 225 18.54 15.61 33.78
CA TYR A 225 18.70 14.40 32.97
C TYR A 225 19.41 14.69 31.64
N LEU A 226 19.07 15.79 30.98
CA LEU A 226 19.56 16.16 29.65
C LEU A 226 20.04 17.63 29.64
N PRO A 227 21.17 17.96 29.01
CA PRO A 227 21.76 19.29 29.08
C PRO A 227 20.91 20.35 28.37
N ILE A 228 20.99 21.60 28.84
CA ILE A 228 20.40 22.81 28.23
C ILE A 228 21.50 23.90 28.19
N PRO A 229 21.93 24.43 27.02
CA PRO A 229 21.59 24.01 25.65
C PRO A 229 22.12 22.60 25.30
N PRO A 230 21.73 22.02 24.15
CA PRO A 230 22.27 20.73 23.73
C PRO A 230 23.78 20.81 23.51
N THR A 231 24.53 19.84 24.04
CA THR A 231 25.99 19.81 23.97
C THR A 231 26.48 19.38 22.60
N ALA A 232 27.70 19.80 22.25
CA ALA A 232 28.41 19.24 21.11
C ALA A 232 28.60 17.72 21.27
N VAL A 233 28.75 17.03 20.14
CA VAL A 233 29.01 15.59 20.05
C VAL A 233 30.28 15.35 19.23
N GLU A 234 30.88 14.18 19.41
CA GLU A 234 32.12 13.79 18.74
C GLU A 234 31.88 13.22 17.34
N ASP A 235 30.76 12.52 17.13
CA ASP A 235 30.37 11.89 15.88
C ASP A 235 29.07 12.48 15.31
N ALA A 236 28.91 12.38 13.99
CA ALA A 236 27.68 12.76 13.29
C ALA A 236 26.70 11.58 13.21
N LEU A 237 25.48 11.84 12.73
CA LEU A 237 24.53 10.80 12.38
C LEU A 237 25.12 9.79 11.40
N GLN A 238 24.87 8.53 11.69
CA GLN A 238 25.32 7.41 10.89
C GLN A 238 24.15 6.83 10.10
N LEU A 239 24.34 6.74 8.79
CA LEU A 239 23.46 5.99 7.91
C LEU A 239 23.66 4.50 8.19
N GLN A 240 22.61 3.83 8.67
CA GLN A 240 22.71 2.41 9.01
C GLN A 240 22.22 1.50 7.89
N ALA A 241 21.06 1.80 7.34
CA ALA A 241 20.44 0.95 6.32
C ALA A 241 19.63 1.80 5.33
N ILE A 242 19.62 1.34 4.09
CA ILE A 242 18.72 1.82 3.05
C ILE A 242 17.98 0.60 2.51
N GLU A 243 16.66 0.63 2.66
CA GLU A 243 15.76 -0.41 2.16
C GLU A 243 14.82 0.20 1.14
N LEU A 244 14.68 -0.48 0.00
CA LEU A 244 13.83 -0.03 -1.09
C LEU A 244 12.54 -0.84 -1.10
N THR A 245 11.41 -0.13 -1.18
CA THR A 245 10.10 -0.74 -1.38
C THR A 245 9.47 -0.14 -2.63
N GLY A 246 9.37 -0.95 -3.68
CA GLY A 246 8.71 -0.58 -4.93
C GLY A 246 7.22 -0.27 -4.76
N PRO A 247 6.64 0.44 -5.73
CA PRO A 247 5.22 0.79 -5.72
C PRO A 247 4.34 -0.46 -5.69
N LEU A 248 3.10 -0.28 -5.23
CA LEU A 248 2.06 -1.29 -5.42
C LEU A 248 1.42 -1.11 -6.79
N ILE A 249 1.51 -2.16 -7.60
CA ILE A 249 0.97 -2.19 -8.96
C ILE A 249 -0.23 -3.14 -9.01
N CYS A 250 -1.29 -2.71 -9.70
CA CYS A 250 -2.48 -3.53 -9.91
C CYS A 250 -2.57 -3.95 -11.38
N VAL A 251 -2.53 -5.25 -11.63
CA VAL A 251 -2.67 -5.81 -12.99
C VAL A 251 -4.03 -6.49 -13.09
N ALA A 252 -4.89 -5.98 -13.96
CA ALA A 252 -6.24 -6.52 -14.17
C ALA A 252 -6.37 -7.21 -15.52
N GLY A 253 -7.35 -8.11 -15.61
CA GLY A 253 -7.74 -8.76 -16.85
C GLY A 253 -9.05 -9.53 -16.66
N ARG A 254 -9.39 -10.37 -17.64
CA ARG A 254 -10.48 -11.34 -17.53
C ARG A 254 -9.94 -12.75 -17.76
N TYR A 255 -10.29 -13.69 -16.89
CA TYR A 255 -9.94 -15.09 -17.07
C TYR A 255 -11.12 -15.91 -17.58
N ARG A 256 -10.84 -16.86 -18.46
CA ARG A 256 -11.70 -17.98 -18.80
C ARG A 256 -11.13 -19.23 -18.15
N LYS A 257 -11.98 -20.00 -17.49
CA LYS A 257 -11.63 -21.28 -16.90
C LYS A 257 -12.20 -22.39 -17.77
N LEU A 258 -11.33 -23.15 -18.40
CA LEU A 258 -11.68 -24.19 -19.38
C LEU A 258 -11.82 -25.57 -18.72
N SER A 259 -11.04 -25.83 -17.66
CA SER A 259 -11.05 -27.09 -16.91
C SER A 259 -12.19 -27.18 -15.88
N ARG A 260 -12.70 -28.39 -15.65
CA ARG A 260 -13.62 -28.75 -14.53
C ARG A 260 -12.87 -29.38 -13.34
N GLU A 261 -11.55 -29.39 -13.39
CA GLU A 261 -10.68 -30.01 -12.39
C GLU A 261 -9.64 -28.96 -11.93
N LEU A 262 -10.09 -27.72 -11.74
CA LEU A 262 -9.22 -26.62 -11.34
C LEU A 262 -9.88 -25.78 -10.24
N SER A 263 -9.17 -25.58 -9.13
CA SER A 263 -9.65 -24.69 -8.07
C SER A 263 -9.43 -23.22 -8.44
N HIS A 264 -10.20 -22.35 -7.79
CA HIS A 264 -10.12 -20.92 -8.02
C HIS A 264 -8.85 -20.30 -7.40
N THR A 265 -8.56 -20.68 -6.15
CA THR A 265 -7.35 -20.33 -5.39
C THR A 265 -6.68 -21.64 -4.91
N PRO A 266 -5.44 -21.62 -4.40
CA PRO A 266 -4.79 -22.81 -3.86
C PRO A 266 -5.68 -23.50 -2.83
N TRP A 267 -5.98 -24.78 -3.05
CA TRP A 267 -6.87 -25.54 -2.17
C TRP A 267 -6.05 -26.52 -1.34
N VAL A 268 -5.81 -26.15 -0.08
CA VAL A 268 -5.08 -26.96 0.91
C VAL A 268 -6.02 -27.31 2.06
N LEU A 269 -6.13 -28.59 2.38
CA LEU A 269 -6.94 -29.11 3.48
C LEU A 269 -6.05 -29.97 4.38
N HIS A 270 -5.98 -29.64 5.68
CA HIS A 270 -5.10 -30.32 6.64
C HIS A 270 -3.63 -30.44 6.17
N GLY A 271 -3.09 -29.36 5.58
CA GLY A 271 -1.73 -29.33 5.04
C GLY A 271 -1.51 -30.12 3.75
N LYS A 272 -2.54 -30.84 3.25
CA LYS A 272 -2.47 -31.58 1.99
C LYS A 272 -3.13 -30.78 0.88
N ARG A 273 -2.43 -30.68 -0.24
CA ARG A 273 -2.91 -30.02 -1.46
C ARG A 273 -3.95 -30.90 -2.14
N ILE A 274 -5.16 -30.37 -2.33
CA ILE A 274 -6.29 -31.11 -2.90
C ILE A 274 -6.28 -31.05 -4.43
N MET A 275 -5.94 -29.89 -4.99
CA MET A 275 -5.81 -29.71 -6.44
C MET A 275 -4.37 -29.35 -6.78
N GLU A 276 -3.84 -29.94 -7.85
CA GLU A 276 -2.47 -29.71 -8.28
C GLU A 276 -2.19 -28.24 -8.59
N GLU A 277 -3.17 -27.51 -9.15
CA GLU A 277 -3.05 -26.10 -9.53
C GLU A 277 -4.35 -25.35 -9.28
N SER A 278 -4.27 -24.02 -9.32
CA SER A 278 -5.41 -23.10 -9.27
C SER A 278 -5.32 -22.03 -10.35
N ILE A 279 -6.45 -21.35 -10.62
CA ILE A 279 -6.50 -20.21 -11.54
C ILE A 279 -5.50 -19.13 -11.12
N GLU A 280 -5.51 -18.79 -9.83
CA GLU A 280 -4.59 -17.85 -9.21
C GLU A 280 -3.13 -18.20 -9.51
N GLU A 281 -2.69 -19.43 -9.22
CA GLU A 281 -1.29 -19.83 -9.42
C GLU A 281 -0.87 -19.82 -10.89
N ILE A 282 -1.76 -20.25 -11.80
CA ILE A 282 -1.47 -20.24 -13.23
C ILE A 282 -1.25 -18.81 -13.72
N ILE A 283 -2.13 -17.88 -13.33
CA ILE A 283 -2.02 -16.48 -13.74
C ILE A 283 -0.79 -15.83 -13.10
N VAL A 284 -0.60 -15.98 -11.79
CA VAL A 284 0.53 -15.39 -11.05
C VAL A 284 1.87 -15.89 -11.59
N ARG A 285 1.99 -17.18 -11.92
CA ARG A 285 3.22 -17.76 -12.48
C ARG A 285 3.64 -17.15 -13.81
N HIS A 286 2.70 -16.67 -14.62
CA HIS A 286 2.99 -16.17 -15.97
C HIS A 286 2.97 -14.65 -16.08
N VAL A 287 2.24 -13.96 -15.20
CA VAL A 287 2.16 -12.49 -15.17
C VAL A 287 3.11 -11.89 -14.12
N GLY A 288 3.16 -12.50 -12.93
CA GLY A 288 3.89 -11.99 -11.77
C GLY A 288 5.39 -11.74 -11.99
N PRO A 289 6.15 -12.65 -12.66
CA PRO A 289 7.60 -12.49 -12.83
C PRO A 289 8.06 -11.22 -13.56
N HIS A 290 7.18 -10.58 -14.34
CA HIS A 290 7.51 -9.30 -14.97
C HIS A 290 7.57 -8.15 -13.94
N PHE A 291 6.76 -8.23 -12.89
CA PHE A 291 6.59 -7.16 -11.91
C PHE A 291 7.34 -7.40 -10.61
N SER A 292 7.46 -8.65 -10.16
CA SER A 292 8.03 -8.98 -8.84
C SER A 292 8.73 -10.35 -8.85
N GLU A 293 9.80 -10.45 -8.07
CA GLU A 293 10.50 -11.71 -7.79
C GLU A 293 9.80 -12.53 -6.69
N THR A 294 8.94 -11.88 -5.89
CA THR A 294 8.30 -12.48 -4.71
C THR A 294 6.84 -12.83 -5.00
N LEU A 295 6.63 -13.88 -5.78
CA LEU A 295 5.31 -14.24 -6.32
C LEU A 295 4.28 -14.57 -5.22
N GLU A 296 4.72 -15.09 -4.08
CA GLU A 296 3.88 -15.46 -2.94
C GLU A 296 3.25 -14.25 -2.21
N LYS A 297 3.75 -13.04 -2.46
CA LYS A 297 3.17 -11.79 -1.92
C LYS A 297 2.12 -11.18 -2.85
N ILE A 298 1.94 -11.73 -4.05
CA ILE A 298 0.94 -11.25 -5.00
C ILE A 298 -0.45 -11.68 -4.52
N THR A 299 -1.35 -10.71 -4.36
CA THR A 299 -2.73 -10.98 -3.94
C THR A 299 -3.62 -11.06 -5.18
N PHE A 300 -4.24 -12.23 -5.40
CA PHE A 300 -5.25 -12.40 -6.44
C PHE A 300 -6.66 -12.06 -5.92
N MET A 301 -7.36 -11.22 -6.66
CA MET A 301 -8.77 -10.90 -6.41
C MET A 301 -9.57 -11.05 -7.69
N SER A 302 -10.85 -11.41 -7.57
CA SER A 302 -11.73 -11.53 -8.74
C SER A 302 -13.17 -11.22 -8.38
N SER A 303 -13.96 -10.87 -9.38
CA SER A 303 -15.35 -10.45 -9.18
C SER A 303 -16.27 -11.66 -8.98
N GLY A 304 -16.19 -12.27 -7.80
CA GLY A 304 -16.80 -13.54 -7.43
C GLY A 304 -15.95 -14.75 -7.83
N ARG A 305 -16.50 -15.96 -7.67
CA ARG A 305 -15.79 -17.23 -7.95
C ARG A 305 -16.75 -18.31 -8.43
N GLU A 306 -16.20 -19.38 -9.00
CA GLU A 306 -16.96 -20.60 -9.31
C GLU A 306 -16.40 -21.85 -8.60
N ASP A 307 -17.20 -22.92 -8.56
CA ASP A 307 -16.78 -24.21 -7.99
C ASP A 307 -15.76 -24.91 -8.91
N VAL A 308 -15.05 -25.91 -8.39
CA VAL A 308 -13.99 -26.64 -9.11
C VAL A 308 -14.48 -27.23 -10.43
N ASP A 309 -15.68 -27.81 -10.41
CA ASP A 309 -16.33 -28.48 -11.54
C ASP A 309 -17.06 -27.54 -12.52
N VAL A 310 -16.99 -26.23 -12.30
CA VAL A 310 -17.67 -25.21 -13.10
C VAL A 310 -16.68 -24.51 -14.01
N ARG A 311 -17.02 -24.33 -15.30
CA ARG A 311 -16.21 -23.52 -16.23
C ARG A 311 -16.63 -22.06 -16.20
N CYS A 312 -15.72 -21.17 -16.61
CA CYS A 312 -16.02 -19.76 -16.85
C CYS A 312 -15.63 -19.41 -18.29
N LEU A 313 -16.62 -19.09 -19.11
CA LEU A 313 -16.52 -18.93 -20.56
C LEU A 313 -16.97 -17.51 -20.97
N GLY A 314 -17.30 -17.32 -22.25
CA GLY A 314 -17.77 -16.03 -22.78
C GLY A 314 -16.68 -14.96 -22.70
N LYS A 315 -16.98 -13.78 -22.18
CA LYS A 315 -15.94 -12.77 -21.87
C LYS A 315 -15.11 -13.12 -20.62
N GLY A 316 -15.36 -14.23 -19.93
CA GLY A 316 -14.62 -14.59 -18.72
C GLY A 316 -14.93 -13.69 -17.51
N ARG A 317 -14.23 -13.95 -16.40
CA ARG A 317 -14.38 -13.25 -15.13
C ARG A 317 -13.28 -12.22 -14.92
N PRO A 318 -13.64 -10.96 -14.56
CA PRO A 318 -12.70 -9.94 -14.14
C PRO A 318 -11.88 -10.36 -12.92
N PHE A 319 -10.57 -10.18 -13.00
CA PHE A 319 -9.61 -10.39 -11.93
C PHE A 319 -8.60 -9.25 -11.84
N VAL A 320 -7.90 -9.20 -10.72
CA VAL A 320 -6.77 -8.29 -10.48
C VAL A 320 -5.71 -8.99 -9.64
N LEU A 321 -4.45 -8.70 -9.93
CA LEU A 321 -3.29 -9.01 -9.11
C LEU A 321 -2.85 -7.71 -8.43
N GLU A 322 -2.92 -7.63 -7.11
CA GLU A 322 -2.20 -6.62 -6.33
C GLU A 322 -0.77 -7.10 -6.11
N ILE A 323 0.19 -6.41 -6.72
CA ILE A 323 1.61 -6.75 -6.68
C ILE A 323 2.31 -5.70 -5.82
N ALA A 324 2.60 -6.05 -4.58
CA ALA A 324 3.39 -5.21 -3.69
C ALA A 324 4.88 -5.27 -4.04
N ASN A 325 5.61 -4.19 -3.73
CA ASN A 325 7.05 -4.10 -3.97
C ASN A 325 7.43 -4.39 -5.44
N ALA A 326 6.69 -3.82 -6.40
CA ALA A 326 6.92 -4.08 -7.81
C ALA A 326 8.22 -3.41 -8.28
N ARG A 327 9.05 -4.17 -9.00
CA ARG A 327 10.25 -3.68 -9.69
C ARG A 327 9.90 -2.94 -10.98
N ARG A 328 8.81 -3.34 -11.62
CA ARG A 328 8.27 -2.69 -12.82
C ARG A 328 6.90 -2.08 -12.57
N SER A 329 6.66 -0.91 -13.12
CA SER A 329 5.42 -0.14 -12.96
C SER A 329 4.48 -0.26 -14.15
N SER A 330 4.98 -0.73 -15.29
CA SER A 330 4.21 -0.83 -16.53
C SER A 330 4.51 -2.09 -17.34
N MET A 331 3.66 -2.36 -18.33
CA MET A 331 3.92 -3.34 -19.39
C MET A 331 3.38 -2.84 -20.72
N THR A 332 4.05 -3.21 -21.80
CA THR A 332 3.60 -2.94 -23.18
C THR A 332 2.48 -3.92 -23.58
N ARG A 333 1.69 -3.56 -24.60
CA ARG A 333 0.68 -4.47 -25.18
C ARG A 333 1.29 -5.80 -25.65
N GLN A 334 2.48 -5.74 -26.25
CA GLN A 334 3.19 -6.94 -26.70
C GLN A 334 3.56 -7.86 -25.53
N GLN A 335 4.07 -7.30 -24.42
CA GLN A 335 4.35 -8.07 -23.20
C GLN A 335 3.07 -8.67 -22.60
N ALA A 336 1.99 -7.88 -22.53
CA ALA A 336 0.69 -8.36 -22.07
C ALA A 336 0.19 -9.52 -22.94
N HIS A 337 0.28 -9.41 -24.26
CA HIS A 337 -0.11 -10.46 -25.19
C HIS A 337 0.73 -11.74 -25.04
N GLN A 338 2.04 -11.61 -24.83
CA GLN A 338 2.92 -12.76 -24.56
C GLN A 338 2.52 -13.50 -23.28
N MET A 339 2.15 -12.78 -22.22
CA MET A 339 1.65 -13.37 -20.98
C MET A 339 0.30 -14.06 -21.19
N GLU A 340 -0.60 -13.44 -21.96
CA GLU A 340 -1.89 -14.05 -22.34
C GLU A 340 -1.69 -15.36 -23.09
N GLN A 341 -0.82 -15.38 -24.11
CA GLN A 341 -0.47 -16.60 -24.85
C GLN A 341 0.21 -17.66 -23.98
N ALA A 342 1.06 -17.26 -23.02
CA ALA A 342 1.70 -18.19 -22.11
C ALA A 342 0.68 -18.92 -21.22
N VAL A 343 -0.34 -18.20 -20.73
CA VAL A 343 -1.46 -18.80 -19.98
C VAL A 343 -2.31 -19.69 -20.88
N ASP A 344 -2.61 -19.28 -22.10
CA ASP A 344 -3.39 -20.09 -23.05
C ASP A 344 -2.76 -21.46 -23.32
N ARG A 345 -1.42 -21.53 -23.39
CA ARG A 345 -0.67 -22.80 -23.58
C ARG A 345 -0.86 -23.81 -22.46
N THR A 346 -1.35 -23.40 -21.29
CA THR A 346 -1.68 -24.33 -20.21
C THR A 346 -2.90 -25.19 -20.52
N GLY A 347 -3.77 -24.75 -21.43
CA GLY A 347 -5.03 -25.42 -21.78
C GLY A 347 -6.10 -25.43 -20.67
N LYS A 348 -5.79 -24.93 -19.46
CA LYS A 348 -6.69 -24.95 -18.29
C LYS A 348 -7.38 -23.60 -18.07
N VAL A 349 -6.66 -22.51 -18.32
CA VAL A 349 -7.09 -21.12 -18.16
C VAL A 349 -6.67 -20.34 -19.40
N SER A 350 -7.44 -19.32 -19.75
CA SER A 350 -7.10 -18.32 -20.76
C SER A 350 -7.34 -16.93 -20.17
N ILE A 351 -6.43 -15.98 -20.37
CA ILE A 351 -6.62 -14.59 -19.92
C ILE A 351 -6.63 -13.63 -21.10
N HIS A 352 -7.33 -12.52 -20.96
CA HIS A 352 -7.39 -11.46 -21.96
C HIS A 352 -7.63 -10.10 -21.30
N ASN A 353 -7.50 -9.04 -22.09
CA ASN A 353 -7.58 -7.65 -21.65
C ASN A 353 -6.58 -7.32 -20.53
N LEU A 354 -5.42 -7.99 -20.51
CA LEU A 354 -4.44 -7.81 -19.46
C LEU A 354 -3.86 -6.38 -19.52
N GLN A 355 -3.95 -5.65 -18.42
CA GLN A 355 -3.55 -4.24 -18.37
C GLN A 355 -3.21 -3.82 -16.93
N VAL A 356 -2.37 -2.79 -16.79
CA VAL A 356 -2.15 -2.13 -15.49
C VAL A 356 -3.29 -1.16 -15.23
N VAL A 357 -3.85 -1.18 -14.02
CA VAL A 357 -4.96 -0.31 -13.60
C VAL A 357 -4.62 0.44 -12.32
N PRO A 358 -5.22 1.63 -12.09
CA PRO A 358 -5.14 2.31 -10.81
C PRO A 358 -5.78 1.51 -9.67
N ARG A 359 -5.21 1.60 -8.46
CA ARG A 359 -5.68 0.86 -7.27
C ARG A 359 -7.14 1.20 -6.91
N GLU A 360 -7.58 2.42 -7.19
CA GLU A 360 -8.94 2.90 -6.88
C GLU A 360 -10.01 2.10 -7.63
N GLN A 361 -9.66 1.54 -8.79
CA GLN A 361 -10.56 0.74 -9.63
C GLN A 361 -10.87 -0.64 -9.04
N LEU A 362 -10.12 -1.10 -8.02
CA LEU A 362 -10.37 -2.39 -7.38
C LEU A 362 -11.73 -2.45 -6.67
N THR A 363 -12.35 -1.30 -6.39
CA THR A 363 -13.73 -1.21 -5.92
C THR A 363 -14.72 -1.90 -6.88
N HIS A 364 -14.45 -1.88 -8.19
CA HIS A 364 -15.28 -2.53 -9.20
C HIS A 364 -15.34 -4.06 -9.05
N ILE A 365 -14.27 -4.70 -8.54
CA ILE A 365 -14.26 -6.15 -8.28
C ILE A 365 -15.37 -6.51 -7.27
N LYS A 366 -15.41 -5.80 -6.14
CA LYS A 366 -16.37 -6.03 -5.05
C LYS A 366 -17.80 -5.68 -5.48
N THR A 367 -17.99 -4.50 -6.08
CA THR A 367 -19.30 -4.09 -6.60
C THR A 367 -19.82 -5.07 -7.65
N GLY A 368 -18.93 -5.57 -8.52
CA GLY A 368 -19.23 -6.58 -9.53
C GLY A 368 -19.66 -7.92 -8.95
N GLU A 369 -19.05 -8.33 -7.83
CA GLU A 369 -19.37 -9.58 -7.15
C GLU A 369 -20.79 -9.55 -6.57
N GLU A 370 -21.17 -8.42 -5.98
CA GLU A 370 -22.40 -8.28 -5.19
C GLU A 370 -23.63 -7.84 -5.99
N GLN A 371 -23.44 -7.07 -7.06
CA GLN A 371 -24.56 -6.35 -7.70
C GLN A 371 -24.83 -6.78 -9.15
N LYS A 372 -23.80 -7.23 -9.86
CA LYS A 372 -23.92 -7.45 -11.31
C LYS A 372 -24.51 -8.80 -11.66
N ARG A 373 -25.35 -8.83 -12.71
CA ARG A 373 -25.99 -10.04 -13.22
C ARG A 373 -24.96 -11.07 -13.66
N LYS A 374 -25.35 -12.34 -13.54
CA LYS A 374 -24.52 -13.48 -13.92
C LYS A 374 -25.33 -14.38 -14.84
N TYR A 375 -24.68 -14.87 -15.88
CA TYR A 375 -25.27 -15.69 -16.93
C TYR A 375 -24.68 -17.09 -16.82
N TYR A 376 -25.55 -18.09 -16.78
CA TYR A 376 -25.16 -19.48 -16.60
C TYR A 376 -25.78 -20.35 -17.67
N ARG A 377 -25.09 -21.44 -17.99
CA ARG A 377 -25.60 -22.55 -18.80
C ARG A 377 -25.41 -23.84 -18.02
N ALA A 378 -26.50 -24.52 -17.72
CA ALA A 378 -26.50 -25.80 -17.04
C ALA A 378 -26.90 -26.91 -18.01
N LEU A 379 -26.19 -28.03 -17.97
CA LEU A 379 -26.64 -29.30 -18.52
C LEU A 379 -27.32 -30.09 -17.41
N CYS A 380 -28.60 -30.36 -17.56
CA CYS A 380 -29.42 -31.00 -16.56
C CYS A 380 -30.00 -32.32 -17.09
N VAL A 381 -30.27 -33.25 -16.18
CA VAL A 381 -30.83 -34.57 -16.49
C VAL A 381 -32.15 -34.79 -15.78
N LEU A 382 -33.08 -35.40 -16.51
CA LEU A 382 -34.32 -35.94 -15.99
C LEU A 382 -34.28 -37.47 -16.05
N GLU A 383 -35.04 -38.11 -15.17
CA GLU A 383 -35.24 -39.56 -15.23
C GLU A 383 -36.00 -39.96 -16.51
N GLN A 384 -37.01 -39.18 -16.87
CA GLN A 384 -37.88 -39.39 -18.02
C GLN A 384 -37.57 -38.38 -19.14
N PRO A 385 -37.88 -38.70 -20.42
CA PRO A 385 -37.72 -37.76 -21.52
C PRO A 385 -38.40 -36.41 -21.29
N VAL A 386 -37.75 -35.36 -21.80
CA VAL A 386 -38.26 -33.99 -21.77
C VAL A 386 -39.54 -33.91 -22.60
N THR A 387 -40.59 -33.37 -22.01
CA THR A 387 -41.86 -33.12 -22.68
C THR A 387 -41.97 -31.65 -23.12
N LEU A 388 -42.87 -31.36 -24.07
CA LEU A 388 -43.15 -29.98 -24.49
C LEU A 388 -43.66 -29.11 -23.32
N ASP A 389 -44.45 -29.68 -22.41
CA ASP A 389 -44.90 -29.01 -21.18
C ASP A 389 -43.74 -28.52 -20.31
N ILE A 390 -42.69 -29.33 -20.15
CA ILE A 390 -41.48 -28.94 -19.40
C ILE A 390 -40.78 -27.76 -20.08
N LEU A 391 -40.64 -27.80 -21.41
CA LEU A 391 -40.02 -26.71 -22.17
C LEU A 391 -40.82 -25.41 -22.04
N GLN A 392 -42.15 -25.48 -22.13
CA GLN A 392 -43.03 -24.32 -21.98
C GLN A 392 -42.93 -23.71 -20.58
N LYS A 393 -42.96 -24.54 -19.53
CA LYS A 393 -42.80 -24.08 -18.13
C LYS A 393 -41.46 -23.41 -17.88
N LEU A 394 -40.41 -23.81 -18.58
CA LEU A 394 -39.05 -23.29 -18.39
C LEU A 394 -38.65 -22.21 -19.41
N GLN A 395 -39.62 -21.66 -20.14
CA GLN A 395 -39.43 -20.53 -21.04
C GLN A 395 -39.86 -19.21 -20.36
N ILE A 396 -39.15 -18.85 -19.30
CA ILE A 396 -39.52 -17.76 -18.39
C ILE A 396 -38.73 -16.49 -18.77
N SER A 397 -39.44 -15.51 -19.33
CA SER A 397 -38.84 -14.21 -19.70
C SER A 397 -39.05 -13.12 -18.63
N ALA A 398 -40.04 -13.30 -17.75
CA ALA A 398 -40.30 -12.38 -16.64
C ALA A 398 -39.42 -12.74 -15.43
N SER A 399 -38.95 -11.73 -14.71
CA SER A 399 -38.20 -11.96 -13.47
C SER A 399 -39.08 -12.52 -12.37
N PHE A 400 -38.54 -13.41 -11.55
CA PHE A 400 -39.21 -13.93 -10.36
C PHE A 400 -38.22 -14.09 -9.21
N ASP A 401 -38.73 -14.04 -7.99
CA ASP A 401 -37.93 -14.19 -6.79
C ASP A 401 -37.98 -15.62 -6.24
N ILE A 402 -36.85 -16.05 -5.68
CA ILE A 402 -36.69 -17.31 -4.96
C ILE A 402 -36.23 -17.06 -3.54
N GLN A 403 -36.57 -17.98 -2.65
CA GLN A 403 -36.03 -18.07 -1.30
C GLN A 403 -35.04 -19.22 -1.25
N GLN A 404 -33.76 -18.89 -1.03
CA GLN A 404 -32.67 -19.87 -1.02
C GLN A 404 -31.99 -19.93 0.34
N LYS A 405 -32.13 -21.06 1.04
CA LYS A 405 -31.35 -21.33 2.26
C LYS A 405 -29.89 -21.58 1.89
N THR A 406 -28.97 -21.23 2.78
CA THR A 406 -27.53 -21.54 2.64
C THR A 406 -27.33 -23.03 2.29
N PRO A 407 -26.80 -23.39 1.12
CA PRO A 407 -26.70 -24.79 0.67
C PRO A 407 -25.95 -25.69 1.66
N ILE A 408 -26.38 -26.96 1.78
CA ILE A 408 -25.85 -27.94 2.73
C ILE A 408 -24.35 -28.09 2.55
N ARG A 409 -23.90 -28.21 1.29
CA ARG A 409 -22.49 -28.36 0.93
C ARG A 409 -21.60 -27.18 1.36
N VAL A 410 -22.19 -26.03 1.73
CA VAL A 410 -21.45 -24.85 2.20
C VAL A 410 -21.75 -24.48 3.65
N LEU A 411 -22.61 -25.23 4.37
CA LEU A 411 -22.96 -24.93 5.77
C LEU A 411 -21.76 -25.00 6.72
N HIS A 412 -20.77 -25.85 6.42
CA HIS A 412 -19.54 -25.94 7.22
C HIS A 412 -18.73 -24.63 7.25
N ARG A 413 -18.99 -23.70 6.33
CA ARG A 413 -18.25 -22.44 6.16
C ARG A 413 -19.13 -21.18 6.14
N ARG A 414 -20.45 -21.33 6.12
CA ARG A 414 -21.39 -20.20 6.04
C ARG A 414 -22.55 -20.42 7.01
N PRO A 415 -23.00 -19.37 7.73
CA PRO A 415 -24.14 -19.49 8.62
C PRO A 415 -25.41 -19.86 7.85
N LEU A 416 -26.28 -20.62 8.50
CA LEU A 416 -27.60 -20.94 7.98
C LEU A 416 -28.43 -19.66 7.87
N HIS A 417 -28.84 -19.31 6.66
CA HIS A 417 -29.64 -18.12 6.40
C HIS A 417 -30.45 -18.31 5.11
N THR A 418 -31.69 -17.83 5.09
CA THR A 418 -32.52 -17.79 3.87
C THR A 418 -32.33 -16.45 3.18
N ARG A 419 -31.96 -16.44 1.90
CA ARG A 419 -31.74 -15.22 1.15
C ARG A 419 -32.73 -15.13 -0.02
N PRO A 420 -33.46 -14.01 -0.17
CA PRO A 420 -34.18 -13.75 -1.40
C PRO A 420 -33.17 -13.57 -2.54
N ARG A 421 -33.46 -14.13 -3.71
CA ARG A 421 -32.69 -13.94 -4.94
C ARG A 421 -33.62 -13.75 -6.12
N THR A 422 -33.27 -12.84 -7.01
CA THR A 422 -34.04 -12.64 -8.24
C THR A 422 -33.44 -13.44 -9.39
N ILE A 423 -34.27 -14.22 -10.06
CA ILE A 423 -33.97 -14.84 -11.35
C ILE A 423 -34.57 -13.96 -12.43
N PHE A 424 -33.76 -13.44 -13.32
CA PHE A 424 -34.19 -12.50 -14.35
C PHE A 424 -34.82 -13.21 -15.54
N SER A 425 -34.29 -14.37 -15.94
CA SER A 425 -34.86 -15.18 -17.01
C SER A 425 -34.32 -16.60 -16.99
N VAL A 426 -35.13 -17.53 -17.48
CA VAL A 426 -34.77 -18.93 -17.75
C VAL A 426 -35.16 -19.26 -19.19
N LYS A 427 -34.25 -19.89 -19.93
CA LYS A 427 -34.52 -20.42 -21.27
C LYS A 427 -34.03 -21.85 -21.36
N THR A 428 -34.79 -22.70 -22.02
CA THR A 428 -34.41 -24.12 -22.13
C THR A 428 -34.50 -24.66 -23.54
N ARG A 429 -33.73 -25.72 -23.76
CA ARG A 429 -33.80 -26.55 -24.98
C ARG A 429 -33.39 -27.98 -24.66
N VAL A 430 -33.96 -28.92 -25.40
CA VAL A 430 -33.56 -30.33 -25.34
C VAL A 430 -32.16 -30.48 -25.92
N PHE A 431 -31.35 -31.34 -25.32
CA PHE A 431 -30.09 -31.76 -25.90
C PHE A 431 -30.36 -32.68 -27.10
N ARG A 432 -29.79 -32.35 -28.27
CA ARG A 432 -30.15 -33.02 -29.55
C ARG A 432 -29.97 -34.53 -29.49
N ASP A 433 -28.91 -35.00 -28.82
CA ASP A 433 -28.52 -36.41 -28.86
C ASP A 433 -29.08 -37.23 -27.69
N ASN A 434 -29.82 -36.60 -26.76
CA ASN A 434 -30.42 -37.30 -25.63
C ASN A 434 -31.69 -36.58 -25.15
N PRO A 435 -32.87 -37.18 -25.33
CA PRO A 435 -34.14 -36.56 -24.97
C PRO A 435 -34.36 -36.44 -23.46
N ARG A 436 -33.50 -37.02 -22.62
CA ARG A 436 -33.52 -36.83 -21.15
C ARG A 436 -32.67 -35.66 -20.66
N LEU A 437 -31.87 -35.07 -21.54
CA LEU A 437 -30.97 -33.97 -21.20
C LEU A 437 -31.55 -32.63 -21.63
N LEU A 438 -31.42 -31.66 -20.74
CA LEU A 438 -31.84 -30.26 -20.91
C LEU A 438 -30.64 -29.35 -20.83
N ILE A 439 -30.59 -28.36 -21.73
CA ILE A 439 -29.71 -27.20 -21.54
C ILE A 439 -30.58 -26.06 -21.02
N ILE A 440 -30.21 -25.55 -19.85
CA ILE A 440 -30.91 -24.48 -19.15
C ILE A 440 -29.99 -23.26 -19.06
N ASP A 441 -30.38 -22.19 -19.73
CA ASP A 441 -29.72 -20.89 -19.64
C ASP A 441 -30.43 -20.05 -18.58
N VAL A 442 -29.67 -19.54 -17.60
CA VAL A 442 -30.20 -18.78 -16.45
C VAL A 442 -29.49 -17.44 -16.36
N VAL A 443 -30.27 -16.36 -16.21
CA VAL A 443 -29.76 -15.04 -15.83
C VAL A 443 -30.22 -14.75 -14.41
N SER A 444 -29.29 -14.54 -13.48
CA SER A 444 -29.62 -14.40 -12.07
C SER A 444 -28.92 -13.21 -11.41
N GLN A 445 -29.48 -12.82 -10.26
CA GLN A 445 -28.82 -11.93 -9.32
C GLN A 445 -27.52 -12.55 -8.81
N ALA A 446 -26.54 -11.70 -8.53
CA ALA A 446 -25.31 -12.07 -7.84
C ALA A 446 -25.56 -12.91 -6.57
N GLY A 447 -24.68 -13.89 -6.35
CA GLY A 447 -24.75 -14.77 -5.17
C GLY A 447 -25.90 -15.78 -5.17
N THR A 448 -26.52 -16.05 -6.33
CA THR A 448 -27.49 -17.15 -6.50
C THR A 448 -26.75 -18.47 -6.67
N TYR A 449 -27.09 -19.48 -5.88
CA TYR A 449 -26.56 -20.83 -6.01
C TYR A 449 -27.34 -21.61 -7.07
N ILE A 450 -26.74 -21.79 -8.25
CA ILE A 450 -27.42 -22.31 -9.44
C ILE A 450 -27.69 -23.81 -9.36
N LYS A 451 -26.79 -24.60 -8.76
CA LYS A 451 -27.01 -26.05 -8.57
C LYS A 451 -28.31 -26.26 -7.77
N GLU A 452 -28.41 -25.56 -6.64
CA GLU A 452 -29.55 -25.64 -5.73
C GLU A 452 -30.82 -25.00 -6.31
N LEU A 453 -30.71 -24.01 -7.21
CA LEU A 453 -31.83 -23.53 -8.01
C LEU A 453 -32.37 -24.62 -8.94
N VAL A 454 -31.51 -25.47 -9.51
CA VAL A 454 -31.92 -26.57 -10.39
C VAL A 454 -32.61 -27.67 -9.59
N HIS A 455 -31.88 -28.34 -8.70
CA HIS A 455 -32.37 -29.56 -8.03
C HIS A 455 -33.22 -29.28 -6.77
N GLY A 456 -33.30 -28.02 -6.30
CA GLY A 456 -34.14 -27.59 -5.18
C GLY A 456 -33.62 -27.94 -3.78
N GLU A 457 -32.58 -28.76 -3.69
CA GLU A 457 -31.90 -29.22 -2.46
C GLU A 457 -32.89 -29.63 -1.36
N PHE A 458 -33.72 -30.64 -1.64
CA PHE A 458 -34.73 -31.15 -0.69
C PHE A 458 -35.69 -30.06 -0.17
N GLY A 459 -36.07 -29.11 -1.03
CA GLY A 459 -36.99 -28.01 -0.68
C GLY A 459 -36.33 -26.81 0.02
N ARG A 460 -34.99 -26.75 0.06
CA ARG A 460 -34.25 -25.61 0.65
C ARG A 460 -34.15 -24.40 -0.29
N THR A 461 -34.47 -24.58 -1.57
CA THR A 461 -34.67 -23.49 -2.55
C THR A 461 -36.09 -23.53 -3.10
N THR A 462 -36.86 -22.44 -2.97
CA THR A 462 -38.25 -22.37 -3.43
C THR A 462 -38.61 -20.99 -4.03
N PRO A 463 -39.23 -20.93 -5.23
CA PRO A 463 -39.31 -22.02 -6.18
C PRO A 463 -37.92 -22.43 -6.70
N SER A 464 -37.78 -23.70 -7.07
CA SER A 464 -36.66 -24.28 -7.82
C SER A 464 -37.14 -24.74 -9.19
N ILE A 465 -36.23 -25.03 -10.12
CA ILE A 465 -36.57 -25.61 -11.43
C ILE A 465 -37.30 -26.93 -11.25
N SER A 466 -36.82 -27.80 -10.34
CA SER A 466 -37.49 -29.03 -9.92
C SER A 466 -38.95 -28.80 -9.51
N SER A 467 -39.22 -27.83 -8.62
CA SER A 467 -40.59 -27.54 -8.19
C SER A 467 -41.45 -26.89 -9.28
N ILE A 468 -40.86 -26.10 -10.19
CA ILE A 468 -41.57 -25.45 -11.29
C ILE A 468 -42.10 -26.51 -12.28
N ILE A 469 -41.29 -27.52 -12.61
CA ILE A 469 -41.69 -28.59 -13.53
C ILE A 469 -42.44 -29.73 -12.85
N GLY A 470 -42.45 -29.76 -11.52
CA GLY A 470 -43.08 -30.82 -10.72
C GLY A 470 -42.40 -32.18 -10.86
N LYS A 471 -41.10 -32.21 -11.20
CA LYS A 471 -40.33 -33.44 -11.43
C LYS A 471 -38.90 -33.31 -10.90
N PRO A 472 -38.30 -34.40 -10.39
CA PRO A 472 -36.88 -34.41 -10.05
C PRO A 472 -36.02 -34.10 -11.28
N ILE A 473 -35.06 -33.19 -11.10
CA ILE A 473 -34.05 -32.79 -12.09
C ILE A 473 -32.72 -32.61 -11.36
N ASP A 474 -31.64 -33.04 -11.99
CA ASP A 474 -30.29 -32.85 -11.45
C ASP A 474 -29.37 -32.17 -12.46
N ILE A 475 -28.26 -31.63 -11.98
CA ILE A 475 -27.28 -30.86 -12.77
C ILE A 475 -26.01 -31.70 -13.00
N LEU A 476 -25.71 -31.96 -14.27
CA LEU A 476 -24.51 -32.71 -14.68
C LEU A 476 -23.31 -31.80 -14.88
N ALA A 477 -23.54 -30.60 -15.40
CA ALA A 477 -22.48 -29.65 -15.69
C ALA A 477 -23.00 -28.21 -15.64
N LEU A 478 -22.13 -27.28 -15.26
CA LEU A 478 -22.45 -25.86 -15.17
C LEU A 478 -21.32 -25.02 -15.75
N ASP A 479 -21.69 -24.00 -16.50
CA ASP A 479 -20.79 -22.98 -17.03
C ASP A 479 -21.31 -21.59 -16.64
N VAL A 480 -20.39 -20.72 -16.23
CA VAL A 480 -20.60 -19.27 -16.28
C VAL A 480 -20.33 -18.82 -17.71
N VAL A 481 -21.30 -18.20 -18.36
CA VAL A 481 -21.19 -17.77 -19.77
C VAL A 481 -21.11 -16.25 -19.94
N GLY A 482 -21.36 -15.49 -18.87
CA GLY A 482 -21.30 -14.05 -18.89
C GLY A 482 -21.39 -13.43 -17.50
N ILE A 483 -20.75 -12.27 -17.36
CA ILE A 483 -20.76 -11.46 -16.14
C ILE A 483 -20.99 -10.01 -16.59
N ASP A 484 -22.05 -9.40 -16.07
CA ASP A 484 -22.47 -8.03 -16.43
C ASP A 484 -21.62 -6.96 -15.73
N LEU A 485 -20.30 -7.07 -15.86
CA LEU A 485 -19.36 -6.10 -15.31
C LEU A 485 -18.48 -5.58 -16.44
N ASP A 486 -18.68 -4.31 -16.78
CA ASP A 486 -17.89 -3.60 -17.79
C ASP A 486 -16.59 -3.05 -17.18
N TRP A 487 -15.80 -3.95 -16.59
CA TRP A 487 -14.49 -3.69 -16.03
C TRP A 487 -13.67 -4.99 -15.97
N PRO A 488 -12.35 -5.00 -16.24
CA PRO A 488 -11.57 -3.87 -16.75
C PRO A 488 -11.99 -3.47 -18.17
N ALA A 489 -11.51 -2.35 -18.69
CA ALA A 489 -11.82 -1.92 -20.05
C ALA A 489 -11.37 -2.99 -21.06
N ASP A 490 -12.16 -3.21 -22.11
CA ASP A 490 -11.77 -4.14 -23.18
C ASP A 490 -10.57 -3.53 -23.94
N VAL A 491 -9.46 -4.27 -24.03
CA VAL A 491 -8.23 -3.84 -24.71
C VAL A 491 -7.76 -4.95 -25.66
N ASN A 492 -7.37 -4.58 -26.88
CA ASN A 492 -6.77 -5.52 -27.81
C ASN A 492 -5.25 -5.49 -27.66
N ASN A 493 -4.68 -6.51 -27.01
CA ASN A 493 -3.24 -6.67 -26.84
C ASN A 493 -2.55 -7.32 -28.05
N ALA A 494 -3.31 -7.97 -28.94
CA ALA A 494 -2.77 -8.62 -30.14
C ALA A 494 -2.49 -7.63 -31.28
N GLU A 495 -3.20 -6.49 -31.31
CA GLU A 495 -2.89 -5.38 -32.21
C GLU A 495 -1.64 -4.67 -31.70
N THR A 496 -0.59 -4.73 -32.51
CA THR A 496 0.61 -3.90 -32.32
C THR A 496 0.33 -2.53 -32.90
N GLU A 497 0.60 -1.48 -32.13
CA GLU A 497 0.60 -0.09 -32.61
C GLU A 497 1.74 0.15 -33.60
#